data_AF-A0A9N9BLY1-F1
#
_entry.id   AF-A0A9N9BLY1-F1
#
_cell.length_a   1.000
_cell.length_b   1.000
_cell.length_c   1.000
_cell.angle_alpha   90.00
_cell.angle_beta   90.00
_cell.angle_gamma   90.00
#
_symmetry.space_group_name_H-M   'P 1'
#
loop_
_entity.id
_entity.type
_entity.pdbx_description
1 polymer ?
#
loop_
_entity_poly.entity_id
_entity_poly.type
_entity_poly.pdbx_seq_one_letter_code
_entity_poly.pdbx_strand_id
1 'polypeptide(L)'
;MSNRSVVHYYEDGDLLVNVNDTTFRLHRSFLAMASRVFEDMFSCSVPSENKDNLSCITLTNTSSTVFENLLTFIYPRKYVRISWENIESLLEISDKYEISMVIEASEEFLEMHFAENPLLAFNLADQYGFKYVYKESSKLVLNNLVEFNSLQEFQKLSHKAAASLLSKHLEYILAIGNLTGLDVEKDYYHGCSHSITHGYVIHNNFVDKKRSVQCFPVISPSKLYDILFKFDECDKKFVDCQRSFLKNFFPRIFLSHFGAFEPLETEKGKSNVERYLFLELK
;
A
#
# COMPACT_ATOMS: atom_id res chain seq x y z
N MET A 1 -26.28 25.14 22.80
CA MET A 1 -25.91 24.63 24.14
C MET A 1 -25.03 23.43 23.89
N SER A 2 -23.78 23.44 24.35
CA SER A 2 -22.86 22.32 24.15
C SER A 2 -23.24 21.15 25.08
N ASN A 3 -23.32 19.95 24.54
CA ASN A 3 -23.59 18.72 25.28
C ASN A 3 -22.29 18.17 25.86
N ARG A 4 -22.32 17.63 27.08
CA ARG A 4 -21.14 16.95 27.64
C ARG A 4 -20.93 15.61 26.94
N SER A 5 -19.68 15.26 26.62
CA SER A 5 -19.36 13.92 26.14
C SER A 5 -19.78 12.88 27.19
N VAL A 6 -20.45 11.81 26.74
CA VAL A 6 -20.82 10.68 27.61
C VAL A 6 -19.62 9.78 27.85
N VAL A 7 -18.66 9.80 26.92
CA VAL A 7 -17.49 8.92 26.96
C VAL A 7 -16.36 9.62 27.71
N HIS A 8 -15.90 10.78 27.27
CA HIS A 8 -14.73 11.49 27.83
C HIS A 8 -15.13 12.78 28.56
N TYR A 9 -15.63 12.61 29.77
CA TYR A 9 -15.86 13.69 30.72
C TYR A 9 -15.41 13.26 32.12
N TYR A 10 -14.21 13.69 32.50
CA TYR A 10 -13.55 13.26 33.73
C TYR A 10 -13.69 14.32 34.83
N GLU A 11 -14.23 13.95 35.99
CA GLU A 11 -14.47 14.89 37.10
C GLU A 11 -13.17 15.44 37.72
N ASP A 12 -12.07 14.73 37.55
CA ASP A 12 -10.71 15.14 37.94
C ASP A 12 -9.95 15.90 36.83
N GLY A 13 -10.57 16.09 35.66
CA GLY A 13 -9.95 16.79 34.54
C GLY A 13 -9.73 18.29 34.80
N ASP A 14 -8.58 18.80 34.35
CA ASP A 14 -8.08 20.17 34.49
C ASP A 14 -8.20 21.02 33.20
N LEU A 15 -8.83 20.47 32.16
CA LEU A 15 -9.03 21.12 30.86
C LEU A 15 -10.45 20.86 30.32
N LEU A 16 -11.08 21.91 29.82
CA LEU A 16 -12.29 21.80 29.00
C LEU A 16 -11.93 21.99 27.53
N VAL A 17 -12.35 21.05 26.67
CA VAL A 17 -12.21 21.15 25.22
C VAL A 17 -13.59 21.12 24.58
N ASN A 18 -13.95 22.18 23.88
CA ASN A 18 -15.16 22.27 23.09
C ASN A 18 -14.85 21.90 21.63
N VAL A 19 -15.58 20.93 21.10
CA VAL A 19 -15.49 20.52 19.69
C VAL A 19 -16.91 20.45 19.15
N ASN A 20 -17.24 21.33 18.19
CA ASN A 20 -18.61 21.55 17.72
C ASN A 20 -19.57 21.77 18.90
N ASP A 21 -20.64 20.97 19.00
CA ASP A 21 -21.64 21.01 20.06
C ASP A 21 -21.32 20.07 21.23
N THR A 22 -20.08 19.61 21.37
CA THR A 22 -19.66 18.69 22.44
C THR A 22 -18.54 19.27 23.30
N THR A 23 -18.71 19.20 24.62
CA THR A 23 -17.70 19.57 25.62
C THR A 23 -17.11 18.33 26.26
N PHE A 24 -15.79 18.25 26.22
CA PHE A 24 -14.97 17.22 26.85
C PHE A 24 -14.29 17.83 28.08
N ARG A 25 -14.25 17.08 29.19
CA ARG A 25 -13.45 17.43 30.36
C ARG A 25 -12.31 16.43 30.49
N LEU A 26 -11.08 16.91 30.33
CA LEU A 26 -9.88 16.11 30.05
C LEU A 26 -8.73 16.54 30.96
N HIS A 27 -7.65 15.77 30.91
CA HIS A 27 -6.38 16.04 31.56
C HIS A 27 -5.36 16.54 30.53
N ARG A 28 -4.75 17.70 30.81
CA ARG A 28 -3.69 18.28 29.96
C ARG A 28 -2.51 17.33 29.78
N SER A 29 -2.13 16.63 30.85
CA SER A 29 -0.96 15.75 30.87
C SER A 29 -1.04 14.62 29.84
N PHE A 30 -2.20 13.98 29.67
CA PHE A 30 -2.37 12.92 28.67
C PHE A 30 -2.27 13.45 27.24
N LEU A 31 -2.90 14.60 26.97
CA LEU A 31 -2.89 15.20 25.64
C LEU A 31 -1.51 15.75 25.26
N ALA A 32 -0.84 16.43 26.19
CA ALA A 32 0.52 16.94 25.99
C ALA A 32 1.55 15.81 25.79
N MET A 33 1.39 14.70 26.52
CA MET A 33 2.24 13.52 26.34
C MET A 33 2.04 12.87 24.96
N ALA A 34 0.82 12.89 24.43
CA ALA A 34 0.49 12.31 23.14
C ALA A 34 0.82 13.22 21.94
N SER A 35 0.92 14.54 22.15
CA SER A 35 1.00 15.54 21.09
C SER A 35 1.73 16.81 21.56
N ARG A 36 2.79 17.19 20.82
CA ARG A 36 3.44 18.49 20.99
C ARG A 36 2.52 19.64 20.62
N VAL A 37 1.68 19.47 19.60
CA VAL A 37 0.69 20.48 19.20
C VAL A 37 -0.24 20.81 20.36
N PHE A 38 -0.70 19.80 21.11
CA PHE A 38 -1.50 20.02 22.31
C PHE A 38 -0.68 20.65 23.44
N GLU A 39 0.54 20.19 23.69
CA GLU A 39 1.44 20.80 24.69
C GLU A 39 1.61 22.31 24.45
N ASP A 40 1.95 22.70 23.22
CA ASP A 40 2.12 24.09 22.81
C ASP A 40 0.79 24.87 22.90
N MET A 41 -0.32 24.28 22.45
CA MET A 41 -1.65 24.90 22.54
C MET A 41 -2.04 25.21 24.00
N PHE A 42 -1.63 24.38 24.95
CA PHE A 42 -1.94 24.58 26.36
C PHE A 42 -1.00 25.56 27.06
N SER A 43 0.24 25.70 26.59
CA SER A 43 1.20 26.66 27.14
C SER A 43 0.71 28.11 27.05
N CYS A 44 -0.13 28.41 26.06
CA CYS A 44 -0.71 29.72 25.83
C CYS A 44 -2.13 29.89 26.44
N SER A 45 -2.66 28.85 27.10
CA SER A 45 -4.04 28.87 27.60
C SER A 45 -4.17 29.70 28.88
N VAL A 46 -5.10 30.65 28.88
CA VAL A 46 -5.48 31.42 30.08
C VAL A 46 -6.61 30.72 30.84
N PRO A 47 -6.67 30.84 32.18
CA PRO A 47 -7.82 30.39 32.96
C PRO A 47 -9.08 31.10 32.48
N SER A 48 -10.16 30.34 32.25
CA SER A 48 -11.45 30.92 31.87
C SER A 48 -12.23 31.34 33.12
N GLU A 49 -13.06 32.39 33.04
CA GLU A 49 -13.96 32.85 34.11
C GLU A 49 -15.17 31.90 34.32
N ASN A 50 -14.93 30.60 34.31
CA ASN A 50 -15.94 29.57 34.52
C ASN A 50 -16.02 29.25 36.02
N LYS A 51 -17.13 28.64 36.48
CA LYS A 51 -17.34 28.29 37.91
C LYS A 51 -16.18 27.53 38.56
N ASP A 52 -15.48 26.72 37.77
CA ASP A 52 -14.38 25.87 38.22
C ASP A 52 -12.98 26.46 37.92
N ASN A 53 -12.90 27.67 37.34
CA ASN A 53 -11.66 28.31 36.84
C ASN A 53 -10.80 27.43 35.91
N LEU A 54 -11.41 26.42 35.29
CA LEU A 54 -10.76 25.53 34.33
C LEU A 54 -10.48 26.28 33.03
N SER A 55 -9.30 26.10 32.45
CA SER A 55 -9.04 26.60 31.10
C SER A 55 -9.92 25.87 30.09
N CYS A 56 -10.45 26.64 29.16
CA CYS A 56 -11.33 26.17 28.11
C CYS A 56 -10.72 26.48 26.75
N ILE A 57 -10.69 25.47 25.87
CA ILE A 57 -10.20 25.60 24.50
C ILE A 57 -11.30 25.15 23.56
N THR A 58 -11.43 25.82 22.41
CA THR A 58 -12.38 25.43 21.37
C THR A 58 -11.61 25.01 20.12
N LEU A 59 -11.79 23.76 19.70
CA LEU A 59 -11.24 23.24 18.47
C LEU A 59 -12.24 23.47 17.33
N THR A 60 -11.85 24.26 16.35
CA THR A 60 -12.61 24.45 15.11
C THR A 60 -12.13 23.44 14.05
N ASN A 61 -12.97 23.17 13.05
CA ASN A 61 -12.66 22.25 11.95
C ASN A 61 -12.25 20.84 12.41
N THR A 62 -12.95 20.31 13.42
CA THR A 62 -12.73 18.95 13.94
C THR A 62 -14.09 18.36 14.27
N SER A 63 -14.37 17.13 13.82
CA SER A 63 -15.59 16.43 14.23
C SER A 63 -15.48 16.01 15.70
N SER A 64 -16.53 16.20 16.49
CA SER A 64 -16.58 15.72 17.87
C SER A 64 -16.46 14.20 17.95
N THR A 65 -17.01 13.45 16.98
CA THR A 65 -16.92 11.98 16.93
C THR A 65 -15.49 11.50 16.66
N VAL A 66 -14.80 12.14 15.72
CA VAL A 66 -13.41 11.80 15.38
C VAL A 66 -12.49 12.16 16.54
N PHE A 67 -12.72 13.31 17.18
CA PHE A 67 -11.99 13.69 18.38
C PHE A 67 -12.23 12.72 19.54
N GLU A 68 -13.46 12.26 19.75
CA GLU A 68 -13.77 11.25 20.77
C GLU A 68 -13.08 9.91 20.51
N ASN A 69 -12.99 9.47 19.25
CA ASN A 69 -12.22 8.28 18.86
C ASN A 69 -10.73 8.47 19.14
N LEU A 70 -10.16 9.63 18.81
CA LEU A 70 -8.77 9.96 19.13
C LEU A 70 -8.52 9.92 20.64
N LEU A 71 -9.41 10.50 21.45
CA LEU A 71 -9.31 10.43 22.91
C LEU A 71 -9.39 9.00 23.43
N THR A 72 -10.17 8.14 22.77
CA THR A 72 -10.27 6.71 23.11
C THR A 72 -8.94 5.97 22.86
N PHE A 73 -8.11 6.44 21.91
CA PHE A 73 -6.73 5.96 21.73
C PHE A 73 -5.77 6.46 22.81
N ILE A 74 -5.89 7.73 23.20
CA ILE A 74 -4.95 8.39 24.13
C ILE A 74 -5.21 7.94 25.58
N TYR A 75 -6.48 7.78 25.97
CA TYR A 75 -6.85 7.54 27.36
C TYR A 75 -6.82 6.06 27.74
N PRO A 76 -6.26 5.72 28.91
CA PRO A 76 -6.23 4.34 29.38
C PRO A 76 -7.64 3.81 29.68
N ARG A 77 -7.76 2.47 29.68
CA ARG A 77 -8.98 1.69 30.02
C ARG A 77 -10.14 1.80 29.02
N LYS A 78 -9.95 2.52 27.92
CA LYS A 78 -10.83 2.44 26.76
C LYS A 78 -10.04 1.90 25.58
N TYR A 79 -10.77 1.34 24.63
CA TYR A 79 -10.17 0.71 23.47
C TYR A 79 -11.03 1.02 22.25
N VAL A 80 -10.37 1.46 21.20
CA VAL A 80 -10.93 1.60 19.87
C VAL A 80 -10.05 0.81 18.93
N ARG A 81 -10.66 -0.02 18.10
CA ARG A 81 -9.96 -0.81 17.10
C ARG A 81 -9.82 0.01 15.83
N ILE A 82 -8.64 0.06 15.24
CA ILE A 82 -8.46 0.60 13.89
C ILE A 82 -9.10 -0.35 12.89
N SER A 83 -9.87 0.22 11.97
CA SER A 83 -10.57 -0.49 10.91
C SER A 83 -10.69 0.38 9.67
N TRP A 84 -11.10 -0.21 8.56
CA TRP A 84 -11.33 0.51 7.31
C TRP A 84 -12.36 1.64 7.44
N GLU A 85 -13.29 1.57 8.39
CA GLU A 85 -14.30 2.62 8.59
C GLU A 85 -13.77 3.86 9.31
N ASN A 86 -12.69 3.75 10.09
CA ASN A 86 -12.20 4.86 10.92
C ASN A 86 -10.77 5.32 10.58
N ILE A 87 -9.99 4.50 9.86
CA ILE A 87 -8.57 4.75 9.63
C ILE A 87 -8.28 6.10 8.95
N GLU A 88 -9.06 6.49 7.95
CA GLU A 88 -8.88 7.77 7.25
C GLU A 88 -9.01 8.95 8.24
N SER A 89 -10.06 8.94 9.05
CA SER A 89 -10.32 10.00 10.04
C SER A 89 -9.30 10.02 11.19
N LEU A 90 -8.82 8.85 11.60
CA LEU A 90 -7.79 8.70 12.64
C LEU A 90 -6.44 9.20 12.15
N LEU A 91 -6.04 8.85 10.93
CA LEU A 91 -4.82 9.35 10.30
C LEU A 91 -4.89 10.86 10.08
N GLU A 92 -6.02 11.39 9.59
CA GLU A 92 -6.20 12.84 9.40
C GLU A 92 -6.06 13.62 10.72
N ILE A 93 -6.75 13.18 11.78
CA ILE A 93 -6.71 13.90 13.05
C ILE A 93 -5.37 13.71 13.78
N SER A 94 -4.74 12.53 13.65
CA SER A 94 -3.44 12.27 14.27
C SER A 94 -2.32 13.03 13.57
N ASP A 95 -2.36 13.20 12.26
CA ASP A 95 -1.43 14.06 11.51
C ASP A 95 -1.62 15.54 11.89
N LYS A 96 -2.87 16.01 11.94
CA LYS A 96 -3.21 17.39 12.38
C LYS A 96 -2.64 17.75 13.76
N TYR A 97 -2.61 16.80 14.68
CA TYR A 97 -2.12 17.00 16.05
C TYR A 97 -0.77 16.33 16.31
N GLU A 98 -0.08 15.84 15.28
CA GLU A 98 1.23 15.18 15.41
C GLU A 98 1.28 14.04 16.46
N ILE A 99 0.32 13.12 16.41
CA ILE A 99 0.17 12.00 17.35
C ILE A 99 0.72 10.72 16.73
N SER A 100 2.04 10.53 16.86
CA SER A 100 2.76 9.41 16.22
C SER A 100 2.21 8.03 16.57
N MET A 101 1.78 7.80 17.82
CA MET A 101 1.27 6.49 18.23
C MET A 101 0.04 6.02 17.43
N VAL A 102 -0.81 6.95 16.97
CA VAL A 102 -2.00 6.61 16.17
C VAL A 102 -1.61 6.38 14.70
N ILE A 103 -0.64 7.14 14.21
CA ILE A 103 -0.07 6.96 12.86
C ILE A 103 0.61 5.59 12.76
N GLU A 104 1.45 5.24 13.73
CA GLU A 104 2.15 3.94 13.81
C GLU A 104 1.17 2.77 13.89
N ALA A 105 0.16 2.85 14.77
CA ALA A 105 -0.87 1.81 14.86
C ALA A 105 -1.70 1.68 13.56
N SER A 106 -1.92 2.79 12.86
CA SER A 106 -2.62 2.79 11.57
C SER A 106 -1.76 2.17 10.47
N GLU A 107 -0.45 2.42 10.47
CA GLU A 107 0.49 1.75 9.58
C GLU A 107 0.47 0.24 9.83
N GLU A 108 0.61 -0.21 11.08
CA GLU A 108 0.54 -1.64 11.43
C GLU A 108 -0.75 -2.31 10.94
N PHE A 109 -1.90 -1.65 11.09
CA PHE A 109 -3.16 -2.14 10.54
C PHE A 109 -3.08 -2.31 9.02
N LEU A 110 -2.55 -1.32 8.31
CA LEU A 110 -2.40 -1.39 6.86
C LEU A 110 -1.41 -2.48 6.42
N GLU A 111 -0.30 -2.69 7.15
CA GLU A 111 0.66 -3.75 6.84
C GLU A 111 0.03 -5.14 6.89
N MET A 112 -0.93 -5.34 7.81
CA MET A 112 -1.65 -6.60 7.97
C MET A 112 -2.81 -6.77 6.97
N HIS A 113 -3.46 -5.66 6.60
CA HIS A 113 -4.75 -5.69 5.91
C HIS A 113 -4.74 -5.12 4.49
N PHE A 114 -3.61 -4.61 3.95
CA PHE A 114 -3.56 -3.92 2.65
C PHE A 114 -4.23 -4.71 1.50
N ALA A 115 -4.20 -6.04 1.53
CA ALA A 115 -4.78 -6.87 0.49
C ALA A 115 -6.32 -6.84 0.45
N GLU A 116 -6.97 -6.47 1.56
CA GLU A 116 -8.43 -6.34 1.65
C GLU A 116 -8.95 -5.11 0.88
N ASN A 117 -8.20 -4.00 0.93
CA ASN A 117 -8.52 -2.76 0.23
C ASN A 117 -7.25 -2.10 -0.32
N PRO A 118 -6.68 -2.64 -1.41
CA PRO A 118 -5.35 -2.24 -1.88
C PRO A 118 -5.31 -0.82 -2.43
N LEU A 119 -6.39 -0.32 -3.04
CA LEU A 119 -6.43 1.04 -3.56
C LEU A 119 -6.44 2.09 -2.43
N LEU A 120 -7.23 1.86 -1.38
CA LEU A 120 -7.24 2.75 -0.22
C LEU A 120 -5.92 2.65 0.56
N ALA A 121 -5.39 1.45 0.76
CA ALA A 121 -4.08 1.25 1.39
C ALA A 121 -2.97 2.00 0.65
N PHE A 122 -2.95 1.91 -0.68
CA PHE A 122 -2.00 2.63 -1.53
C PHE A 122 -2.13 4.15 -1.39
N ASN A 123 -3.37 4.67 -1.37
CA ASN A 123 -3.62 6.09 -1.21
C ASN A 123 -3.11 6.62 0.13
N LEU A 124 -3.46 5.92 1.22
CA LEU A 124 -3.02 6.30 2.57
C LEU A 124 -1.49 6.19 2.70
N ALA A 125 -0.89 5.15 2.12
CA ALA A 125 0.56 5.01 2.13
C ALA A 125 1.29 6.10 1.34
N ASP A 126 0.73 6.58 0.23
CA ASP A 126 1.27 7.74 -0.51
C ASP A 126 1.18 9.02 0.33
N GLN A 127 0.04 9.24 0.98
CA GLN A 127 -0.25 10.45 1.75
C GLN A 127 0.63 10.56 3.00
N TYR A 128 0.80 9.47 3.76
CA TYR A 128 1.49 9.46 5.04
C TYR A 128 2.92 8.90 4.97
N GLY A 129 3.36 8.43 3.80
CA GLY A 129 4.74 8.02 3.57
C GLY A 129 5.08 6.58 4.01
N PHE A 130 4.08 5.70 4.14
CA PHE A 130 4.25 4.31 4.57
C PHE A 130 4.87 3.45 3.45
N LYS A 131 6.21 3.40 3.40
CA LYS A 131 6.96 2.81 2.28
C LYS A 131 6.62 1.35 2.01
N TYR A 132 6.49 0.55 3.06
CA TYR A 132 6.18 -0.88 2.94
C TYR A 132 4.78 -1.08 2.37
N VAL A 133 3.76 -0.45 2.98
CA VAL A 133 2.37 -0.51 2.52
C VAL A 133 2.26 0.01 1.09
N TYR A 134 2.93 1.11 0.74
CA TYR A 134 2.93 1.67 -0.60
C TYR A 134 3.41 0.65 -1.64
N LYS A 135 4.53 -0.01 -1.37
CA LYS A 135 5.09 -1.05 -2.25
C LYS A 135 4.14 -2.24 -2.37
N GLU A 136 3.68 -2.81 -1.26
CA GLU A 136 2.85 -4.02 -1.26
C GLU A 136 1.46 -3.80 -1.85
N SER A 137 0.80 -2.69 -1.51
CA SER A 137 -0.49 -2.34 -2.10
C SER A 137 -0.38 -2.05 -3.60
N SER A 138 0.69 -1.38 -4.05
CA SER A 138 0.92 -1.09 -5.47
C SER A 138 1.01 -2.36 -6.33
N LYS A 139 1.51 -3.48 -5.76
CA LYS A 139 1.56 -4.79 -6.43
C LYS A 139 0.18 -5.23 -6.88
N LEU A 140 -0.79 -5.13 -5.97
CA LEU A 140 -2.18 -5.55 -6.21
C LEU A 140 -2.91 -4.55 -7.11
N VAL A 141 -2.72 -3.25 -6.88
CA VAL A 141 -3.33 -2.21 -7.71
C VAL A 141 -2.84 -2.28 -9.15
N LEU A 142 -1.53 -2.43 -9.39
CA LEU A 142 -0.97 -2.57 -10.74
C LEU A 142 -1.43 -3.85 -11.43
N ASN A 143 -1.64 -4.93 -10.67
CA ASN A 143 -2.08 -6.20 -11.25
C ASN A 143 -3.46 -6.09 -11.91
N ASN A 144 -4.36 -5.32 -11.29
CA ASN A 144 -5.75 -5.12 -11.73
C ASN A 144 -6.06 -3.65 -12.04
N LEU A 145 -5.08 -2.89 -12.56
CA LEU A 145 -5.19 -1.44 -12.68
C LEU A 145 -6.38 -0.99 -13.53
N VAL A 146 -6.72 -1.74 -14.58
CA VAL A 146 -7.85 -1.42 -15.46
C VAL A 146 -9.17 -1.39 -14.68
N GLU A 147 -9.35 -2.31 -13.73
CA GLU A 147 -10.54 -2.36 -12.87
C GLU A 147 -10.53 -1.19 -11.88
N PHE A 148 -9.41 -0.98 -11.17
CA PHE A 148 -9.29 0.09 -10.19
C PHE A 148 -9.43 1.49 -10.81
N ASN A 149 -8.89 1.73 -12.00
CA ASN A 149 -8.97 3.01 -12.69
C ASN A 149 -10.41 3.43 -13.05
N SER A 150 -11.36 2.48 -13.06
CA SER A 150 -12.77 2.77 -13.28
C SER A 150 -13.53 3.19 -12.01
N LEU A 151 -12.93 3.02 -10.83
CA LEU A 151 -13.54 3.33 -9.54
C LEU A 151 -13.45 4.81 -9.20
N GLN A 152 -14.42 5.31 -8.43
CA GLN A 152 -14.43 6.72 -7.98
C GLN A 152 -13.28 7.00 -7.00
N GLU A 153 -12.91 6.01 -6.21
CA GLU A 153 -11.82 6.03 -5.25
C GLU A 153 -10.47 6.31 -5.92
N PHE A 154 -10.29 5.87 -7.17
CA PHE A 154 -9.06 6.13 -7.93
C PHE A 154 -8.89 7.63 -8.22
N GLN A 155 -10.00 8.36 -8.37
CA GLN A 155 -9.97 9.82 -8.59
C GLN A 155 -9.53 10.59 -7.34
N LYS A 156 -9.55 9.96 -6.16
CA LYS A 156 -9.08 10.56 -4.90
C LYS A 156 -7.55 10.47 -4.74
N LEU A 157 -6.87 9.66 -5.57
CA LEU A 157 -5.42 9.55 -5.53
C LEU A 157 -4.76 10.90 -5.81
N SER A 158 -3.60 11.13 -5.18
CA SER A 158 -2.75 12.26 -5.54
C SER A 158 -2.36 12.19 -7.02
N HIS A 159 -2.20 13.34 -7.67
CA HIS A 159 -1.77 13.39 -9.08
C HIS A 159 -0.45 12.63 -9.31
N LYS A 160 0.46 12.66 -8.32
CA LYS A 160 1.74 11.95 -8.36
C LYS A 160 1.54 10.43 -8.29
N ALA A 161 0.70 9.95 -7.38
CA ALA A 161 0.40 8.53 -7.22
C ALA A 161 -0.28 7.95 -8.46
N ALA A 162 -1.31 8.64 -8.96
CA ALA A 162 -2.02 8.23 -10.18
C ALA A 162 -1.09 8.21 -11.40
N ALA A 163 -0.27 9.26 -11.58
CA ALA A 163 0.72 9.29 -12.66
C ALA A 163 1.75 8.16 -12.55
N SER A 164 2.18 7.82 -11.33
CA SER A 164 3.14 6.72 -11.11
C SER A 164 2.55 5.36 -11.49
N LEU A 165 1.30 5.08 -11.12
CA LEU A 165 0.59 3.85 -11.52
C LEU A 165 0.41 3.77 -13.03
N LEU A 166 -0.09 4.84 -13.65
CA LEU A 166 -0.37 4.89 -15.09
C LEU A 166 0.91 4.81 -15.92
N SER A 167 1.97 5.53 -15.52
CA SER A 167 3.28 5.46 -16.18
C SER A 167 3.84 4.05 -16.12
N LYS A 168 3.79 3.41 -14.94
CA LYS A 168 4.31 2.06 -14.75
C LYS A 168 3.53 1.02 -15.56
N HIS A 169 2.22 1.19 -15.66
CA HIS A 169 1.39 0.34 -16.50
C HIS A 169 1.63 0.56 -17.99
N LEU A 170 1.88 1.80 -18.43
CA LEU A 170 2.25 2.09 -19.81
C LEU A 170 3.59 1.46 -20.18
N GLU A 171 4.61 1.59 -19.32
CA GLU A 171 5.90 0.89 -19.48
C GLU A 171 5.70 -0.62 -19.65
N TYR A 172 4.84 -1.22 -18.83
CA TYR A 172 4.50 -2.63 -18.92
C TYR A 172 3.83 -3.01 -20.25
N ILE A 173 2.85 -2.22 -20.73
CA ILE A 173 2.19 -2.46 -22.03
C ILE A 173 3.20 -2.36 -23.18
N LEU A 174 4.05 -1.34 -23.17
CA LEU A 174 5.09 -1.15 -24.19
C LEU A 174 6.09 -2.31 -24.17
N ALA A 175 6.47 -2.79 -22.98
CA ALA A 175 7.31 -3.98 -22.82
C ALA A 175 6.66 -5.22 -23.46
N ILE A 176 5.36 -5.46 -23.26
CA ILE A 176 4.67 -6.58 -23.93
C ILE A 176 4.76 -6.45 -25.46
N GLY A 177 4.51 -5.26 -26.02
CA GLY A 177 4.61 -5.03 -27.46
C GLY A 177 6.00 -5.32 -28.02
N ASN A 178 7.04 -4.92 -27.28
CA ASN A 178 8.45 -5.07 -27.67
C ASN A 178 8.99 -6.51 -27.55
N LEU A 179 8.22 -7.46 -27.00
CA LEU A 179 8.62 -8.89 -27.00
C LEU A 179 8.85 -9.45 -28.41
N THR A 180 8.23 -8.87 -29.43
CA THR A 180 8.43 -9.26 -30.84
C THR A 180 9.90 -9.18 -31.27
N GLY A 181 10.66 -8.21 -30.74
CA GLY A 181 12.08 -8.00 -31.05
C GLY A 181 13.05 -8.94 -30.32
N LEU A 182 12.61 -9.73 -29.35
CA LEU A 182 13.47 -10.67 -28.62
C LEU A 182 13.69 -11.95 -29.41
N ASP A 183 14.92 -12.17 -29.86
CA ASP A 183 15.35 -13.34 -30.64
C ASP A 183 16.22 -14.30 -29.81
N VAL A 184 15.54 -15.20 -29.09
CA VAL A 184 16.19 -16.21 -28.24
C VAL A 184 17.08 -17.16 -29.05
N GLU A 185 16.84 -17.36 -30.34
CA GLU A 185 17.66 -18.28 -31.15
C GLU A 185 19.08 -17.74 -31.33
N LYS A 186 19.22 -16.41 -31.50
CA LYS A 186 20.52 -15.76 -31.63
C LYS A 186 21.21 -15.50 -30.30
N ASP A 187 20.44 -15.27 -29.25
CA ASP A 187 20.95 -14.74 -27.99
C ASP A 187 21.29 -15.83 -26.95
N TYR A 188 20.74 -17.04 -27.08
CA TYR A 188 20.90 -18.10 -26.07
C TYR A 188 21.66 -19.33 -26.61
N TYR A 189 22.84 -19.58 -26.03
CA TYR A 189 23.64 -20.78 -26.29
C TYR A 189 23.79 -21.61 -25.01
N HIS A 190 23.72 -22.93 -25.12
CA HIS A 190 23.93 -23.85 -24.01
C HIS A 190 24.74 -25.09 -24.44
N GLY A 191 25.58 -25.59 -23.53
CA GLY A 191 26.57 -26.64 -23.82
C GLY A 191 26.05 -28.06 -23.60
N CYS A 192 24.97 -28.49 -24.27
CA CYS A 192 24.53 -29.88 -24.27
C CYS A 192 24.87 -30.61 -25.58
N SER A 193 24.82 -31.95 -25.58
CA SER A 193 25.12 -32.78 -26.76
C SER A 193 24.20 -32.56 -27.96
N HIS A 194 23.05 -31.90 -27.75
CA HIS A 194 22.04 -31.61 -28.76
C HIS A 194 21.69 -30.11 -28.78
N SER A 195 22.70 -29.24 -28.60
CA SER A 195 22.52 -27.80 -28.39
C SER A 195 21.68 -27.11 -29.48
N ILE A 196 21.84 -27.51 -30.74
CA ILE A 196 21.12 -26.97 -31.89
C ILE A 196 19.62 -27.32 -31.81
N THR A 197 19.28 -28.60 -31.67
CA THR A 197 17.88 -29.04 -31.66
C THR A 197 17.15 -28.60 -30.40
N HIS A 198 17.81 -28.62 -29.25
CA HIS A 198 17.26 -28.10 -27.99
C HIS A 198 17.07 -26.58 -28.04
N GLY A 199 18.00 -25.85 -28.66
CA GLY A 199 17.87 -24.41 -28.89
C GLY A 199 16.62 -24.07 -29.70
N TYR A 200 16.38 -24.81 -30.80
CA TYR A 200 15.19 -24.65 -31.63
C TYR A 200 13.88 -24.91 -30.86
N VAL A 201 13.82 -25.95 -30.04
CA VAL A 201 12.64 -26.25 -29.20
C VAL A 201 12.40 -25.16 -28.17
N ILE A 202 13.45 -24.69 -27.46
CA ILE A 202 13.35 -23.59 -26.50
C ILE A 202 12.84 -22.32 -27.18
N HIS A 203 13.36 -22.01 -28.37
CA HIS A 203 12.92 -20.87 -29.16
C HIS A 203 11.42 -20.97 -29.51
N ASN A 204 10.97 -22.08 -30.09
CA ASN A 204 9.56 -22.25 -30.47
C ASN A 204 8.63 -22.15 -29.27
N ASN A 205 8.96 -22.82 -28.15
CA ASN A 205 8.19 -22.73 -26.92
C ASN A 205 8.12 -21.27 -26.41
N PHE A 206 9.21 -20.52 -26.53
CA PHE A 206 9.22 -19.11 -26.16
C PHE A 206 8.39 -18.24 -27.12
N VAL A 207 8.42 -18.53 -28.43
CA VAL A 207 7.57 -17.86 -29.44
C VAL A 207 6.09 -18.06 -29.13
N ASP A 208 5.66 -19.27 -28.78
CA ASP A 208 4.27 -19.55 -28.42
C ASP A 208 3.86 -18.85 -27.13
N LYS A 209 4.75 -18.81 -26.13
CA LYS A 209 4.54 -18.01 -24.91
C LYS A 209 4.39 -16.52 -25.23
N LYS A 210 5.25 -15.94 -26.09
CA LYS A 210 5.13 -14.53 -26.53
C LYS A 210 3.76 -14.26 -27.14
N ARG A 211 3.31 -15.12 -28.06
CA ARG A 211 1.97 -15.00 -28.67
C ARG A 211 0.84 -15.04 -27.65
N SER A 212 0.96 -15.88 -26.62
CA SER A 212 -0.08 -16.00 -25.58
C SER A 212 -0.21 -14.78 -24.66
N VAL A 213 0.87 -14.01 -24.46
CA VAL A 213 0.86 -12.80 -23.60
C VAL A 213 0.60 -11.52 -24.39
N GLN A 214 0.82 -11.52 -25.71
CA GLN A 214 0.55 -10.38 -26.61
C GLN A 214 -0.91 -10.36 -27.04
N CYS A 215 -1.81 -10.19 -26.08
CA CYS A 215 -3.26 -10.19 -26.28
C CYS A 215 -3.93 -8.88 -25.83
N PHE A 216 -5.17 -8.67 -26.28
CA PHE A 216 -6.03 -7.57 -25.86
C PHE A 216 -7.37 -8.12 -25.33
N PRO A 217 -7.89 -7.69 -24.16
CA PRO A 217 -7.27 -6.75 -23.23
C PRO A 217 -5.93 -7.28 -22.67
N VAL A 218 -5.06 -6.36 -22.27
CA VAL A 218 -3.71 -6.69 -21.80
C VAL A 218 -3.80 -7.57 -20.56
N ILE A 219 -2.98 -8.62 -20.53
CA ILE A 219 -2.92 -9.58 -19.44
C ILE A 219 -2.34 -8.94 -18.16
N SER A 220 -2.76 -9.39 -16.98
CA SER A 220 -2.21 -8.90 -15.71
C SER A 220 -0.71 -9.24 -15.56
N PRO A 221 0.08 -8.36 -14.93
CA PRO A 221 1.48 -8.59 -14.61
C PRO A 221 1.78 -9.98 -14.01
N SER A 222 1.03 -10.43 -13.00
CA SER A 222 1.30 -11.71 -12.35
C SER A 222 1.11 -12.89 -13.31
N LYS A 223 0.04 -12.85 -14.10
CA LYS A 223 -0.25 -13.88 -15.09
C LYS A 223 0.75 -13.88 -16.26
N LEU A 224 1.26 -12.72 -16.66
CA LEU A 224 2.36 -12.62 -17.61
C LEU A 224 3.62 -13.31 -17.07
N TYR A 225 3.97 -13.03 -15.82
CA TYR A 225 5.11 -13.66 -15.16
C TYR A 225 4.96 -15.18 -15.17
N ASP A 226 3.80 -15.68 -14.75
CA ASP A 226 3.50 -17.12 -14.69
C ASP A 226 3.63 -17.79 -16.05
N ILE A 227 3.06 -17.22 -17.11
CA ILE A 227 3.12 -17.79 -18.46
C ILE A 227 4.56 -17.85 -18.98
N LEU A 228 5.32 -16.76 -18.84
CA LEU A 228 6.68 -16.69 -19.37
C LEU A 228 7.62 -17.62 -18.62
N PHE A 229 7.49 -17.71 -17.29
CA PHE A 229 8.30 -18.59 -16.44
C PHE A 229 7.79 -20.01 -16.29
N LYS A 230 6.60 -20.33 -16.83
CA LYS A 230 6.02 -21.69 -16.77
C LYS A 230 7.00 -22.74 -17.28
N PHE A 231 7.26 -23.76 -16.46
CA PHE A 231 8.04 -24.91 -16.88
C PHE A 231 7.16 -25.84 -17.72
N ASP A 232 7.71 -26.36 -18.82
CA ASP A 232 7.01 -27.33 -19.68
C ASP A 232 7.61 -28.71 -19.43
N GLU A 233 6.86 -29.58 -18.75
CA GLU A 233 7.34 -30.90 -18.32
C GLU A 233 7.20 -31.97 -19.42
N CYS A 234 6.66 -31.62 -20.59
CA CYS A 234 6.19 -32.60 -21.58
C CYS A 234 7.29 -33.49 -22.18
N ASP A 235 8.58 -33.16 -22.08
CA ASP A 235 9.64 -34.04 -22.56
C ASP A 235 10.85 -34.09 -21.61
N LYS A 236 11.03 -35.25 -20.99
CA LYS A 236 12.10 -35.50 -20.01
C LYS A 236 13.50 -35.31 -20.60
N LYS A 237 13.65 -35.29 -21.93
CA LYS A 237 14.93 -35.23 -22.66
C LYS A 237 15.58 -33.83 -22.67
N PHE A 238 14.83 -32.76 -22.46
CA PHE A 238 15.34 -31.38 -22.52
C PHE A 238 15.10 -30.54 -21.24
N VAL A 239 14.64 -31.19 -20.16
CA VAL A 239 14.34 -30.58 -18.86
C VAL A 239 15.50 -29.72 -18.34
N ASP A 240 16.74 -30.19 -18.46
CA ASP A 240 17.90 -29.46 -17.94
C ASP A 240 18.26 -28.22 -18.77
N CYS A 241 18.07 -28.29 -20.10
CA CYS A 241 18.31 -27.17 -21.00
C CYS A 241 17.27 -26.07 -20.80
N GLN A 242 15.99 -26.45 -20.71
CA GLN A 242 14.90 -25.53 -20.39
C GLN A 242 15.05 -24.91 -18.99
N ARG A 243 15.46 -25.72 -18.00
CA ARG A 243 15.75 -25.22 -16.64
C ARG A 243 16.89 -24.21 -16.67
N SER A 244 17.95 -24.47 -17.43
CA SER A 244 19.04 -23.51 -17.58
C SER A 244 18.59 -22.22 -18.25
N PHE A 245 17.74 -22.30 -19.28
CA PHE A 245 17.16 -21.11 -19.92
C PHE A 245 16.37 -20.27 -18.91
N LEU A 246 15.41 -20.88 -18.22
CA LEU A 246 14.52 -20.17 -17.28
C LEU A 246 15.21 -19.69 -16.00
N LYS A 247 16.28 -20.36 -15.54
CA LYS A 247 17.01 -19.96 -14.32
C LYS A 247 18.19 -19.02 -14.55
N ASN A 248 18.91 -19.17 -15.67
CA ASN A 248 20.19 -18.49 -15.84
C ASN A 248 20.16 -17.39 -16.90
N PHE A 249 19.38 -17.56 -17.97
CA PHE A 249 19.35 -16.63 -19.09
C PHE A 249 18.14 -15.71 -19.04
N PHE A 250 16.94 -16.29 -19.05
CA PHE A 250 15.69 -15.55 -19.17
C PHE A 250 15.46 -14.50 -18.06
N PRO A 251 15.80 -14.72 -16.78
CA PRO A 251 15.59 -13.71 -15.73
C PRO A 251 16.31 -12.38 -16.01
N ARG A 252 17.49 -12.41 -16.63
CA ARG A 252 18.26 -11.20 -16.94
C ARG A 252 17.59 -10.39 -18.04
N ILE A 253 17.16 -11.06 -19.10
CA ILE A 253 16.43 -10.44 -20.21
C ILE A 253 15.09 -9.90 -19.70
N PHE A 254 14.35 -10.70 -18.93
CA PHE A 254 13.09 -10.31 -18.33
C PHE A 254 13.24 -9.05 -17.46
N LEU A 255 14.23 -9.02 -16.56
CA LEU A 255 14.51 -7.85 -15.72
C LEU A 255 14.82 -6.60 -16.54
N SER A 256 15.61 -6.72 -17.61
CA SER A 256 15.92 -5.58 -18.48
C SER A 256 14.71 -5.04 -19.25
N HIS A 257 13.71 -5.89 -19.48
CA HIS A 257 12.58 -5.58 -20.35
C HIS A 257 11.34 -5.12 -19.58
N PHE A 258 11.02 -5.80 -18.47
CA PHE A 258 9.83 -5.54 -17.65
C PHE A 258 10.14 -4.89 -16.30
N GLY A 259 11.42 -4.85 -15.90
CA GLY A 259 11.81 -4.48 -14.55
C GLY A 259 11.63 -5.62 -13.54
N ALA A 260 11.74 -5.28 -12.27
CA ALA A 260 11.68 -6.24 -11.17
C ALA A 260 10.24 -6.68 -10.89
N PHE A 261 10.08 -7.97 -10.63
CA PHE A 261 8.84 -8.58 -10.18
C PHE A 261 9.10 -9.29 -8.86
N GLU A 262 8.27 -9.02 -7.86
CA GLU A 262 8.43 -9.54 -6.51
C GLU A 262 7.14 -10.21 -6.02
N PRO A 263 7.25 -11.28 -5.22
CA PRO A 263 6.09 -11.80 -4.50
C PRO A 263 5.61 -10.80 -3.46
N LEU A 264 4.39 -10.98 -2.96
CA LEU A 264 3.97 -10.31 -1.74
C LEU A 264 4.86 -10.76 -0.58
N GLU A 265 5.22 -9.84 0.31
CA GLU A 265 6.08 -10.15 1.47
C GLU A 265 5.45 -11.24 2.34
N THR A 266 4.13 -11.18 2.53
CA THR A 266 3.32 -12.15 3.28
C THR A 266 3.28 -13.56 2.66
N GLU A 267 3.75 -13.70 1.42
CA GLU A 267 3.79 -14.97 0.69
C GLU A 267 5.21 -15.51 0.50
N LYS A 268 6.25 -14.78 0.95
CA LYS A 268 7.63 -15.27 0.86
C LYS A 268 7.78 -16.60 1.59
N GLY A 269 8.34 -17.59 0.89
CA GLY A 269 8.57 -18.94 1.42
C GLY A 269 7.46 -19.95 1.14
N LYS A 270 6.32 -19.53 0.57
CA LYS A 270 5.30 -20.46 0.06
C LYS A 270 5.76 -21.09 -1.26
N SER A 271 5.27 -22.29 -1.59
CA SER A 271 5.49 -22.90 -2.90
C SER A 271 4.56 -22.25 -3.94
N ASN A 272 5.09 -21.91 -5.12
CA ASN A 272 4.33 -21.34 -6.24
C ASN A 272 3.71 -19.96 -5.94
N VAL A 273 4.56 -18.98 -5.65
CA VAL A 273 4.14 -17.60 -5.31
C VAL A 273 4.01 -16.75 -6.56
N GLU A 274 2.88 -16.06 -6.69
CA GLU A 274 2.68 -15.05 -7.73
C GLU A 274 3.71 -13.92 -7.59
N ARG A 275 4.11 -13.31 -8.69
CA ARG A 275 5.01 -12.15 -8.67
C ARG A 275 4.39 -10.96 -9.36
N TYR A 276 4.60 -9.79 -8.80
CA TYR A 276 3.90 -8.59 -9.17
C TYR A 276 4.88 -7.50 -9.58
N LEU A 277 4.44 -6.66 -10.51
CA LEU A 277 5.04 -5.36 -10.77
C LEU A 277 4.72 -4.42 -9.60
N PHE A 278 5.64 -3.55 -9.20
CA PHE A 278 5.45 -2.66 -8.06
C PHE A 278 6.02 -1.27 -8.29
N LEU A 279 5.66 -0.36 -7.38
CA LEU A 279 6.25 0.97 -7.22
C LEU A 279 7.06 1.04 -5.93
N GLU A 280 8.00 1.98 -5.88
CA GLU A 280 8.69 2.34 -4.65
C GLU A 280 8.48 3.83 -4.39
N LEU A 281 8.15 4.14 -3.14
CA LEU A 281 7.97 5.52 -2.72
C LEU A 281 9.34 6.23 -2.69
N LYS A 282 9.48 7.24 -3.55
CA LYS A 282 10.70 8.08 -3.66
C LYS A 282 10.79 9.09 -2.53
#